data_AF-A0A1B7YI29-F1
#
_entry.id   AF-A0A1B7YI29-F1
#
_cell.length_a   1.000
_cell.length_b   1.000
_cell.length_c   1.000
_cell.angle_alpha   90.00
_cell.angle_beta   90.00
_cell.angle_gamma   90.00
#
_symmetry.space_group_name_H-M   'P 1'
#
loop_
_entity.id
_entity.type
_entity.pdbx_description
1 polymer ?
#
loop_
_entity_poly.entity_id
_entity_poly.type
_entity_poly.pdbx_seq_one_letter_code
_entity_poly.pdbx_strand_id
1 'polypeptide(L)'
;MVEVGDVDQDAARWWAAVLSTETGTTGTLNGWRASIRNDKGALLCSPWSIAVSCNTPFVVVSAEQQPTPSCATARTTSTRMTKTTMTTTTTTTPSLYTPAPYRMAIRYLSEYCRLHAISRQSEAALAAALMIPIAKLDGARIELPSPKPRRDGAPAAAAAAAAAASSQDGQAYLPWDEEVGEKEHSQPPDRLLTLSCHPRGAKALLSSIFFQPDIDCNLCGAWLQGFFASLDSEAAQEPQLRLWTFVRRDPGLAFLWLGAFITGAEARCVQDARSGWWKTDLSSAAWTGTHVSFIQGTVTKPPPAAAADISRADECRLMYLAHGPTHAVPPLFPFAPFGRTALQDADLDVRQHTQCPALHRLVYAGFVWDCQGGGQNVKQGAGGDGDADDAALIRVKTSELSRVAEVDDTIAVDYSGLDREDGDEISEMVTRNIFCWLRGDDGYPVAERALRQHEWINDVDSDDDDDDDGPGQGREDSRSLFGDTRLSR
;
A
#
# COMPACT_ATOMS: atom_id res chain seq x y z
N MET A 1 -20.02 -20.93 -10.94
CA MET A 1 -21.25 -20.97 -10.13
C MET A 1 -20.87 -20.56 -8.71
N VAL A 2 -21.63 -19.65 -8.10
CA VAL A 2 -21.46 -19.22 -6.71
C VAL A 2 -22.69 -19.71 -5.95
N GLU A 3 -22.48 -20.70 -5.09
CA GLU A 3 -23.55 -21.29 -4.28
C GLU A 3 -23.69 -20.48 -2.99
N VAL A 4 -24.79 -19.76 -2.82
CA VAL A 4 -25.00 -18.89 -1.64
C VAL A 4 -25.77 -19.58 -0.53
N GLY A 5 -26.29 -20.79 -0.79
CA GLY A 5 -27.07 -21.58 0.16
C GLY A 5 -28.55 -21.21 0.18
N ASP A 6 -29.23 -21.54 1.27
CA ASP A 6 -30.61 -21.10 1.52
C ASP A 6 -30.58 -19.68 2.08
N VAL A 7 -30.85 -18.70 1.22
CA VAL A 7 -30.81 -17.26 1.55
C VAL A 7 -32.10 -16.60 1.13
N ASP A 8 -32.53 -15.58 1.89
CA ASP A 8 -33.74 -14.84 1.59
C ASP A 8 -33.64 -14.04 0.26
N GLN A 9 -34.77 -13.49 -0.17
CA GLN A 9 -34.86 -12.75 -1.42
C GLN A 9 -33.99 -11.47 -1.44
N ASP A 10 -33.72 -10.86 -0.28
CA ASP A 10 -32.89 -9.66 -0.18
C ASP A 10 -31.41 -10.00 -0.35
N ALA A 11 -30.95 -11.05 0.32
CA ALA A 11 -29.62 -11.61 0.19
C ALA A 11 -29.35 -12.12 -1.23
N ALA A 12 -30.27 -12.88 -1.82
CA ALA A 12 -30.16 -13.36 -3.20
C ALA A 12 -30.00 -12.22 -4.20
N ARG A 13 -30.80 -11.14 -4.03
CA ARG A 13 -30.69 -9.93 -4.86
C ARG A 13 -29.38 -9.18 -4.65
N TRP A 14 -28.92 -9.07 -3.41
CA TRP A 14 -27.64 -8.44 -3.08
C TRP A 14 -26.47 -9.17 -3.77
N TRP A 15 -26.41 -10.50 -3.67
CA TRP A 15 -25.42 -11.31 -4.36
C TRP A 15 -25.49 -11.18 -5.88
N ALA A 16 -26.70 -11.19 -6.46
CA ALA A 16 -26.90 -10.99 -7.89
C ALA A 16 -26.40 -9.61 -8.36
N ALA A 17 -26.59 -8.55 -7.55
CA ALA A 17 -26.12 -7.22 -7.87
C ALA A 17 -24.58 -7.12 -7.82
N VAL A 18 -23.94 -7.68 -6.78
CA VAL A 18 -22.47 -7.65 -6.62
C VAL A 18 -21.76 -8.49 -7.68
N LEU A 19 -22.34 -9.63 -8.05
CA LEU A 19 -21.77 -10.57 -9.03
C LEU A 19 -22.26 -10.32 -10.47
N SER A 20 -23.04 -9.27 -10.70
CA SER A 20 -23.58 -8.98 -12.03
C SER A 20 -22.47 -8.71 -13.04
N THR A 21 -22.55 -9.39 -14.18
CA THR A 21 -21.69 -9.17 -15.34
C THR A 21 -22.50 -8.60 -16.51
N GLU A 22 -23.67 -8.00 -16.27
CA GLU A 22 -24.58 -7.57 -17.34
C GLU A 22 -24.09 -6.33 -18.10
N THR A 23 -23.94 -6.51 -19.41
CA THR A 23 -23.80 -5.44 -20.38
C THR A 23 -25.05 -4.58 -20.41
N GLY A 24 -24.95 -3.32 -19.99
CA GLY A 24 -25.97 -2.32 -20.31
C GLY A 24 -26.17 -2.21 -21.83
N THR A 25 -27.33 -1.71 -22.26
CA THR A 25 -27.73 -1.50 -23.67
C THR A 25 -26.77 -0.63 -24.51
N THR A 26 -25.75 -0.05 -23.88
CA THR A 26 -24.65 0.71 -24.50
C THR A 26 -23.33 -0.07 -24.63
N GLY A 27 -23.32 -1.39 -24.38
CA GLY A 27 -22.26 -2.29 -24.85
C GLY A 27 -21.01 -2.41 -23.98
N THR A 28 -20.99 -1.92 -22.75
CA THR A 28 -19.90 -2.21 -21.79
C THR A 28 -20.41 -2.13 -20.37
N LEU A 29 -20.50 -3.26 -19.66
CA LEU A 29 -20.33 -3.34 -18.20
C LEU A 29 -20.20 -4.82 -17.80
N ASN A 30 -18.96 -5.30 -17.65
CA ASN A 30 -18.67 -6.59 -17.04
C ASN A 30 -17.99 -6.29 -15.69
N GLY A 31 -18.70 -6.06 -14.57
CA GLY A 31 -18.07 -5.88 -13.25
C GLY A 31 -18.71 -4.82 -12.33
N TRP A 32 -18.09 -4.60 -11.15
CA TRP A 32 -18.57 -3.67 -10.12
C TRP A 32 -18.07 -2.23 -10.37
N ARG A 33 -18.98 -1.26 -10.33
CA ARG A 33 -18.66 0.17 -10.51
C ARG A 33 -19.48 1.04 -9.58
N ALA A 34 -18.81 1.94 -8.87
CA ALA A 34 -19.43 3.06 -8.18
C ALA A 34 -18.90 4.37 -8.76
N SER A 35 -19.76 5.39 -8.93
CA SER A 35 -19.35 6.65 -9.54
C SER A 35 -20.07 7.86 -8.95
N ILE A 36 -19.37 8.99 -8.90
CA ILE A 36 -19.89 10.30 -8.51
C ILE A 36 -19.56 11.32 -9.61
N ARG A 37 -20.35 12.38 -9.74
CA ARG A 37 -19.98 13.52 -10.61
C ARG A 37 -19.26 14.56 -9.77
N ASN A 38 -18.15 15.09 -10.27
CA ASN A 38 -17.52 16.26 -9.65
C ASN A 38 -18.34 17.54 -9.93
N ASP A 39 -17.91 18.63 -9.32
CA ASP A 39 -18.46 19.99 -9.50
C ASP A 39 -18.47 20.44 -10.97
N LYS A 40 -17.51 19.98 -11.77
CA LYS A 40 -17.41 20.21 -13.22
C LYS A 40 -18.25 19.24 -14.05
N GLY A 41 -19.03 18.35 -13.42
CA GLY A 41 -19.90 17.37 -14.07
C GLY A 41 -19.21 16.11 -14.61
N ALA A 42 -17.89 15.98 -14.45
CA ALA A 42 -17.10 14.83 -14.87
C ALA A 42 -17.37 13.62 -13.96
N LEU A 43 -17.48 12.44 -14.58
CA LEU A 43 -17.77 11.19 -13.87
C LEU A 43 -16.49 10.60 -13.25
N LEU A 44 -16.39 10.69 -11.93
CA LEU A 44 -15.36 10.03 -11.14
C LEU A 44 -15.81 8.61 -10.80
N CYS A 45 -14.92 7.64 -10.97
CA CYS A 45 -15.19 6.25 -10.58
C CYS A 45 -14.45 5.93 -9.28
N SER A 46 -15.09 5.12 -8.45
CA SER A 46 -14.51 4.56 -7.24
C SER A 46 -13.17 3.85 -7.55
N PRO A 47 -12.15 3.96 -6.69
CA PRO A 47 -10.86 3.27 -6.84
C PRO A 47 -11.01 1.76 -7.04
N TRP A 48 -11.98 1.14 -6.37
CA TRP A 48 -12.29 -0.30 -6.45
C TRP A 48 -13.19 -0.69 -7.61
N SER A 49 -13.53 0.24 -8.51
CA SER A 49 -14.30 -0.11 -9.71
C SER A 49 -13.49 -1.09 -10.55
N ILE A 50 -14.04 -2.27 -10.79
CA ILE A 50 -13.40 -3.37 -11.52
C ILE A 50 -14.20 -3.76 -12.75
N ALA A 51 -13.49 -4.20 -13.77
CA ALA A 51 -14.07 -4.94 -14.88
C ALA A 51 -13.62 -6.40 -14.81
N VAL A 52 -14.57 -7.32 -14.70
CA VAL A 52 -14.32 -8.76 -14.67
C VAL A 52 -14.31 -9.28 -16.11
N SER A 53 -13.15 -9.74 -16.57
CA SER A 53 -13.03 -10.53 -17.79
C SER A 53 -13.09 -12.01 -17.43
N CYS A 54 -14.29 -12.58 -17.37
CA CYS A 54 -14.49 -13.99 -17.08
C CYS A 54 -15.25 -14.66 -18.24
N ASN A 55 -14.73 -15.80 -18.72
CA ASN A 55 -15.39 -16.60 -19.77
C ASN A 55 -16.58 -17.41 -19.22
N THR A 56 -16.79 -17.40 -17.91
CA THR A 56 -17.89 -18.11 -17.22
C THR A 56 -18.74 -17.12 -16.42
N PRO A 57 -20.05 -17.02 -16.69
CA PRO A 57 -20.93 -16.16 -15.90
C PRO A 57 -21.01 -16.67 -14.45
N PHE A 58 -21.10 -15.74 -13.50
CA PHE A 58 -21.45 -16.08 -12.13
C PHE A 58 -22.94 -16.44 -12.10
N VAL A 59 -23.24 -17.65 -11.64
CA VAL A 59 -24.62 -18.12 -11.44
C VAL A 59 -24.83 -18.23 -9.94
N VAL A 60 -25.75 -17.44 -9.40
CA VAL A 60 -26.20 -17.53 -8.01
C VAL A 60 -27.23 -18.65 -7.91
N VAL A 61 -26.98 -19.64 -7.05
CA VAL A 61 -27.93 -20.72 -6.78
C VAL A 61 -28.39 -20.60 -5.32
N SER A 62 -29.70 -20.46 -5.12
CA SER A 62 -30.36 -20.53 -3.81
C SER A 62 -31.12 -21.85 -3.67
N ALA A 63 -31.24 -22.37 -2.44
CA ALA A 63 -31.92 -23.64 -2.15
C ALA A 63 -33.41 -23.64 -2.57
N GLU A 64 -34.08 -22.49 -2.60
CA GLU A 64 -35.46 -22.37 -3.12
C GLU A 64 -35.60 -22.75 -4.61
N GLN A 65 -34.48 -22.85 -5.35
CA GLN A 65 -34.45 -23.22 -6.76
C GLN A 65 -34.04 -24.68 -7.00
N GLN A 66 -33.87 -25.49 -5.96
CA GLN A 66 -33.61 -26.92 -6.10
C GLN A 66 -34.93 -27.66 -6.43
N PRO A 67 -35.11 -28.26 -7.61
CA PRO A 67 -36.28 -29.07 -7.87
C PRO A 67 -36.22 -30.34 -7.00
N THR A 68 -37.17 -30.48 -6.08
CA THR A 68 -37.37 -31.70 -5.29
C THR A 68 -37.51 -32.92 -6.21
N PRO A 69 -36.83 -34.05 -5.97
CA PRO A 69 -37.04 -35.27 -6.73
C PRO A 69 -38.32 -35.95 -6.23
N SER A 70 -39.48 -35.59 -6.78
CA SER A 70 -40.69 -36.37 -6.53
C SER A 70 -40.69 -37.61 -7.43
N CYS A 71 -40.55 -38.77 -6.80
CA CYS A 71 -40.76 -40.07 -7.41
C CYS A 71 -42.23 -40.21 -7.86
N ALA A 72 -42.48 -40.25 -9.17
CA ALA A 72 -43.68 -40.86 -9.74
C ALA A 72 -43.41 -41.35 -11.17
N THR A 73 -43.44 -42.67 -11.33
CA THR A 73 -43.47 -43.43 -12.58
C THR A 73 -44.65 -43.03 -13.48
N ALA A 74 -44.38 -42.54 -14.70
CA ALA A 74 -45.21 -42.84 -15.89
C ALA A 74 -44.52 -42.44 -17.22
N ARG A 75 -44.35 -43.46 -18.06
CA ARG A 75 -44.17 -43.54 -19.53
C ARG A 75 -44.19 -42.24 -20.38
N THR A 76 -43.11 -42.10 -21.15
CA THR A 76 -43.00 -41.71 -22.59
C THR A 76 -43.97 -40.66 -23.15
N THR A 77 -43.44 -39.49 -23.47
CA THR A 77 -43.40 -38.96 -24.85
C THR A 77 -42.31 -37.88 -24.96
N SER A 78 -41.62 -37.88 -26.10
CA SER A 78 -40.56 -36.95 -26.47
C SER A 78 -41.08 -35.52 -26.57
N THR A 79 -40.56 -34.62 -25.73
CA THR A 79 -40.63 -33.18 -25.95
C THR A 79 -39.36 -32.50 -25.41
N ARG A 80 -38.64 -31.91 -26.36
CA ARG A 80 -37.47 -31.01 -26.25
C ARG A 80 -37.45 -30.18 -24.97
N MET A 81 -36.48 -30.45 -24.08
CA MET A 81 -36.18 -29.60 -22.92
C MET A 81 -35.65 -28.24 -23.39
N THR A 82 -36.42 -27.19 -23.17
CA THR A 82 -35.96 -25.80 -23.17
C THR A 82 -35.27 -25.52 -21.85
N LYS A 83 -33.99 -25.15 -21.93
CA LYS A 83 -33.19 -24.59 -20.83
C LYS A 83 -33.83 -23.28 -20.40
N THR A 84 -34.52 -23.26 -19.26
CA THR A 84 -35.10 -22.03 -18.69
C THR A 84 -33.97 -21.20 -18.10
N THR A 85 -33.37 -20.37 -18.94
CA THR A 85 -32.65 -19.17 -18.51
C THR A 85 -33.70 -18.21 -17.98
N MET A 86 -33.66 -17.83 -16.71
CA MET A 86 -34.43 -16.68 -16.23
C MET A 86 -33.81 -15.41 -16.83
N THR A 87 -34.27 -15.04 -18.03
CA THR A 87 -34.26 -13.66 -18.49
C THR A 87 -35.42 -12.96 -17.81
N THR A 88 -35.13 -12.25 -16.72
CA THR A 88 -36.11 -11.43 -16.00
C THR A 88 -36.35 -10.14 -16.79
N THR A 89 -37.08 -10.23 -17.91
CA THR A 89 -37.69 -9.05 -18.55
C THR A 89 -38.95 -8.68 -17.78
N THR A 90 -38.78 -8.15 -16.58
CA THR A 90 -39.83 -7.40 -15.91
C THR A 90 -39.63 -5.93 -16.26
N THR A 91 -40.42 -5.47 -17.23
CA THR A 91 -40.72 -4.06 -17.45
C THR A 91 -41.42 -3.56 -16.19
N THR A 92 -40.65 -3.12 -15.21
CA THR A 92 -41.15 -2.51 -13.99
C THR A 92 -40.35 -1.24 -13.79
N THR A 93 -41.10 -0.14 -13.66
CA THR A 93 -40.69 1.17 -13.17
C THR A 93 -39.53 1.05 -12.18
N PRO A 94 -38.47 1.89 -12.25
CA PRO A 94 -37.34 1.81 -11.33
C PRO A 94 -37.84 2.15 -9.93
N SER A 95 -38.28 1.15 -9.17
CA SER A 95 -38.48 1.32 -7.75
C SER A 95 -37.12 1.64 -7.16
N LEU A 96 -37.09 2.73 -6.39
CA LEU A 96 -35.97 3.20 -5.60
C LEU A 96 -35.59 2.11 -4.59
N TYR A 97 -34.86 1.09 -5.04
CA TYR A 97 -34.36 0.04 -4.16
C TYR A 97 -33.20 0.59 -3.37
N THR A 98 -33.32 0.50 -2.05
CA THR A 98 -32.27 0.95 -1.13
C THR A 98 -31.20 -0.14 -1.09
N PRO A 99 -29.92 0.18 -1.33
CA PRO A 99 -28.84 -0.79 -1.18
C PRO A 99 -28.80 -1.34 0.25
N ALA A 100 -28.39 -2.60 0.41
CA ALA A 100 -28.27 -3.22 1.72
C ALA A 100 -27.36 -2.37 2.62
N PRO A 101 -27.76 -2.06 3.86
CA PRO A 101 -26.90 -1.33 4.79
C PRO A 101 -25.69 -2.19 5.14
N TYR A 102 -24.59 -1.54 5.54
CA TYR A 102 -23.32 -2.19 5.89
C TYR A 102 -23.49 -3.47 6.74
N ARG A 103 -24.23 -3.39 7.86
CA ARG A 103 -24.50 -4.54 8.73
C ARG A 103 -25.11 -5.76 8.02
N MET A 104 -25.99 -5.54 7.05
CA MET A 104 -26.65 -6.62 6.31
C MET A 104 -25.70 -7.22 5.27
N ALA A 105 -24.94 -6.37 4.57
CA ALA A 105 -23.93 -6.83 3.62
C ALA A 105 -22.87 -7.71 4.31
N ILE A 106 -22.42 -7.30 5.50
CA ILE A 106 -21.48 -8.08 6.32
C ILE A 106 -22.08 -9.40 6.78
N ARG A 107 -23.34 -9.40 7.24
CA ARG A 107 -24.03 -10.65 7.59
C ARG A 107 -24.10 -11.62 6.41
N TYR A 108 -24.45 -11.15 5.21
CA TYR A 108 -24.50 -12.01 4.02
C TYR A 108 -23.14 -12.61 3.67
N LEU A 109 -22.05 -11.83 3.81
CA LEU A 109 -20.68 -12.33 3.63
C LEU A 109 -20.29 -13.35 4.70
N SER A 110 -20.61 -13.10 5.97
CA SER A 110 -20.34 -13.99 7.10
C SER A 110 -21.03 -15.35 6.94
N GLU A 111 -22.32 -15.35 6.59
CA GLU A 111 -23.11 -16.55 6.33
C GLU A 111 -22.53 -17.38 5.17
N TYR A 112 -22.12 -16.71 4.08
CA TYR A 112 -21.43 -17.36 2.95
C TYR A 112 -20.09 -17.98 3.36
N CYS A 113 -19.29 -17.27 4.15
CA CYS A 113 -18.00 -17.78 4.62
C CYS A 113 -18.16 -19.02 5.49
N ARG A 114 -19.17 -19.01 6.38
CA ARG A 114 -19.53 -20.14 7.24
C ARG A 114 -20.02 -21.34 6.42
N LEU A 115 -20.85 -21.12 5.41
CA LEU A 115 -21.38 -22.16 4.52
C LEU A 115 -20.25 -22.94 3.84
N HIS A 116 -19.21 -22.24 3.39
CA HIS A 116 -18.09 -22.83 2.65
C HIS A 116 -16.86 -23.14 3.51
N ALA A 117 -16.89 -22.85 4.81
CA ALA A 117 -15.74 -22.96 5.72
C ALA A 117 -14.50 -22.19 5.22
N ILE A 118 -14.70 -20.98 4.71
CA ILE A 118 -13.67 -20.14 4.07
C ILE A 118 -13.36 -18.85 4.85
N SER A 119 -13.62 -18.80 6.16
CA SER A 119 -13.42 -17.59 6.96
C SER A 119 -12.00 -17.01 6.91
N ARG A 120 -10.96 -17.85 6.76
CA ARG A 120 -9.58 -17.34 6.55
C ARG A 120 -9.35 -16.80 5.13
N GLN A 121 -10.08 -17.31 4.15
CA GLN A 121 -9.98 -16.81 2.77
C GLN A 121 -10.69 -15.47 2.60
N SER A 122 -11.69 -15.14 3.42
CA SER A 122 -12.35 -13.84 3.34
C SER A 122 -11.45 -12.70 3.79
N GLU A 123 -10.54 -12.93 4.74
CA GLU A 123 -9.51 -11.96 5.12
C GLU A 123 -8.51 -11.72 4.00
N ALA A 124 -8.04 -12.81 3.40
CA ALA A 124 -7.17 -12.76 2.24
C ALA A 124 -7.85 -12.05 1.06
N ALA A 125 -9.15 -12.28 0.86
CA ALA A 125 -9.95 -11.60 -0.15
C ALA A 125 -10.11 -10.10 0.16
N LEU A 126 -10.30 -9.72 1.43
CA LEU A 126 -10.33 -8.32 1.84
C LEU A 126 -8.96 -7.65 1.60
N ALA A 127 -7.87 -8.29 2.01
CA ALA A 127 -6.51 -7.83 1.75
C ALA A 127 -6.29 -7.59 0.24
N ALA A 128 -6.68 -8.56 -0.59
CA ALA A 128 -6.60 -8.45 -2.04
C ALA A 128 -7.47 -7.31 -2.58
N ALA A 129 -8.69 -7.16 -2.08
CA ALA A 129 -9.59 -6.09 -2.50
C ALA A 129 -9.01 -4.69 -2.22
N LEU A 130 -8.33 -4.51 -1.09
CA LEU A 130 -7.66 -3.26 -0.75
C LEU A 130 -6.44 -2.97 -1.64
N MET A 131 -5.90 -3.96 -2.35
CA MET A 131 -4.80 -3.78 -3.29
C MET A 131 -5.27 -3.48 -4.73
N ILE A 132 -6.57 -3.58 -5.01
CA ILE A 132 -7.15 -3.22 -6.33
C ILE A 132 -6.74 -1.79 -6.76
N PRO A 133 -6.81 -0.76 -5.90
CA PRO A 133 -6.36 0.59 -6.27
C PRO A 133 -4.87 0.68 -6.64
N ILE A 134 -4.00 -0.14 -6.03
CA ILE A 134 -2.56 -0.19 -6.37
C ILE A 134 -2.38 -0.85 -7.73
N ALA A 135 -3.01 -2.00 -7.99
CA ALA A 135 -2.96 -2.65 -9.29
C ALA A 135 -3.44 -1.70 -10.41
N LYS A 136 -4.51 -0.93 -10.13
CA LYS A 136 -5.03 0.10 -11.04
C LYS A 136 -4.06 1.26 -11.25
N LEU A 137 -3.37 1.71 -10.20
CA LEU A 137 -2.32 2.75 -10.29
C LEU A 137 -1.20 2.31 -11.24
N ASP A 138 -0.81 1.03 -11.18
CA ASP A 138 0.25 0.46 -12.00
C ASP A 138 -0.24 -0.01 -13.39
N GLY A 139 -1.54 0.14 -13.68
CA GLY A 139 -2.15 -0.34 -14.93
C GLY A 139 -2.14 -1.86 -15.08
N ALA A 140 -1.94 -2.59 -13.98
CA ALA A 140 -1.86 -4.04 -13.94
C ALA A 140 -3.26 -4.69 -13.97
N ARG A 141 -3.34 -5.87 -14.61
CA ARG A 141 -4.52 -6.73 -14.54
C ARG A 141 -4.35 -7.71 -13.38
N ILE A 142 -5.40 -7.88 -12.59
CA ILE A 142 -5.42 -8.86 -11.52
C ILE A 142 -5.92 -10.18 -12.08
N GLU A 143 -5.10 -11.23 -11.95
CA GLU A 143 -5.47 -12.58 -12.35
C GLU A 143 -5.81 -13.40 -11.10
N LEU A 144 -7.09 -13.74 -10.94
CA LEU A 144 -7.55 -14.60 -9.85
C LEU A 144 -7.77 -16.03 -10.34
N PRO A 145 -7.42 -17.05 -9.53
CA PRO A 145 -7.72 -18.44 -9.85
C PRO A 145 -9.21 -18.65 -10.09
N SER A 146 -9.54 -19.51 -11.06
CA SER A 146 -10.94 -19.90 -11.27
C SER A 146 -11.49 -20.58 -10.01
N PRO A 147 -12.70 -20.22 -9.55
CA PRO A 147 -13.33 -20.88 -8.40
C PRO A 147 -13.42 -22.39 -8.66
N LYS A 148 -12.88 -23.20 -7.74
CA LYS A 148 -12.99 -24.65 -7.82
C LYS A 148 -14.36 -25.05 -7.27
N PRO A 149 -15.26 -25.68 -8.06
CA PRO A 149 -16.51 -26.19 -7.52
C PRO A 149 -16.20 -27.28 -6.50
N ARG A 150 -16.95 -27.29 -5.40
CA ARG A 150 -16.87 -28.33 -4.38
C ARG A 150 -17.12 -29.67 -5.05
N ARG A 151 -16.23 -30.66 -4.86
CA ARG A 151 -16.49 -32.03 -5.33
C ARG A 151 -17.69 -32.58 -4.55
N ASP A 152 -18.74 -32.94 -5.28
CA ASP A 152 -19.90 -33.66 -4.74
C ASP A 152 -19.41 -34.91 -3.99
N GLY A 153 -19.59 -34.93 -2.66
CA GLY A 153 -19.28 -36.10 -1.83
C GLY A 153 -18.42 -35.85 -0.59
N ALA A 154 -17.80 -34.67 -0.40
CA ALA A 154 -17.13 -34.37 0.87
C ALA A 154 -18.17 -33.94 1.92
N PRO A 155 -18.36 -34.68 3.04
CA PRO A 155 -19.37 -34.34 4.04
C PRO A 155 -19.14 -32.91 4.55
N ALA A 156 -20.15 -32.05 4.46
CA ALA A 156 -20.08 -30.68 4.97
C ALA A 156 -19.64 -30.61 6.43
N ALA A 157 -20.02 -31.62 7.21
CA ALA A 157 -19.61 -31.80 8.60
C ALA A 157 -18.11 -32.11 8.78
N ALA A 158 -17.46 -32.83 7.86
CA ALA A 158 -16.05 -33.22 8.02
C ALA A 158 -15.09 -32.06 7.67
N ALA A 159 -15.40 -31.26 6.65
CA ALA A 159 -14.65 -30.05 6.32
C ALA A 159 -14.87 -28.94 7.36
N ALA A 160 -16.11 -28.79 7.86
CA ALA A 160 -16.41 -27.86 8.95
C ALA A 160 -15.76 -28.30 10.28
N ALA A 161 -15.71 -29.60 10.58
CA ALA A 161 -15.03 -30.13 11.76
C ALA A 161 -13.49 -30.01 11.67
N ALA A 162 -12.91 -30.18 10.48
CA ALA A 162 -11.47 -29.95 10.26
C ALA A 162 -11.10 -28.46 10.38
N ALA A 163 -11.95 -27.56 9.88
CA ALA A 163 -11.79 -26.12 10.07
C ALA A 163 -11.94 -25.74 11.56
N ALA A 164 -12.96 -26.27 12.26
CA ALA A 164 -13.18 -26.05 13.69
C ALA A 164 -12.07 -26.63 14.60
N ALA A 165 -11.44 -27.75 14.20
CA ALA A 165 -10.30 -28.33 14.92
C ALA A 165 -9.04 -27.44 14.84
N SER A 166 -8.92 -26.61 13.80
CA SER A 166 -7.89 -25.56 13.69
C SER A 166 -8.28 -24.23 14.37
N SER A 167 -9.45 -24.19 15.02
CA SER A 167 -10.04 -23.04 15.72
C SER A 167 -10.05 -23.24 17.25
N GLN A 168 -9.10 -24.00 17.81
CA GLN A 168 -9.01 -24.22 19.26
C GLN A 168 -8.74 -22.93 20.08
N ASP A 169 -8.39 -21.81 19.43
CA ASP A 169 -8.52 -20.48 20.00
C ASP A 169 -9.89 -19.90 19.63
N GLY A 170 -10.80 -19.81 20.60
CA GLY A 170 -12.16 -19.29 20.46
C GLY A 170 -12.26 -17.79 20.15
N GLN A 171 -11.32 -17.23 19.39
CA GLN A 171 -11.36 -15.84 18.91
C GLN A 171 -12.09 -15.77 17.55
N ALA A 172 -13.11 -14.92 17.47
CA ALA A 172 -13.66 -14.46 16.21
C ALA A 172 -12.51 -13.82 15.40
N TYR A 173 -12.12 -14.47 14.31
CA TYR A 173 -10.87 -14.14 13.60
C TYR A 173 -10.95 -12.79 12.86
N LEU A 174 -12.17 -12.27 12.67
CA LEU A 174 -12.41 -10.91 12.21
C LEU A 174 -13.40 -10.18 13.15
N PRO A 175 -13.18 -8.88 13.44
CA PRO A 175 -14.03 -8.10 14.33
C PRO A 175 -15.28 -7.57 13.59
N TRP A 176 -16.02 -8.43 12.89
CA TRP A 176 -17.26 -8.03 12.21
C TRP A 176 -18.52 -8.21 13.07
N ASP A 177 -18.47 -9.04 14.12
CA ASP A 177 -19.65 -9.50 14.87
C ASP A 177 -19.47 -9.49 16.40
N GLU A 178 -18.67 -8.58 16.97
CA GLU A 178 -18.75 -8.35 18.42
C GLU A 178 -19.95 -7.43 18.73
N GLU A 179 -21.12 -8.03 18.99
CA GLU A 179 -22.17 -7.44 19.82
C GLU A 179 -21.67 -7.32 21.27
N VAL A 180 -20.64 -6.51 21.50
CA VAL A 180 -20.15 -6.19 22.84
C VAL A 180 -20.62 -4.76 23.15
N GLY A 181 -21.52 -4.67 24.12
CA GLY A 181 -22.35 -3.50 24.38
C GLY A 181 -21.62 -2.15 24.43
N GLU A 182 -22.31 -1.12 23.94
CA GLU A 182 -22.12 0.32 24.17
C GLU A 182 -20.71 0.92 24.01
N LYS A 183 -19.69 0.17 23.61
CA LYS A 183 -18.38 0.70 23.21
C LYS A 183 -18.16 0.43 21.73
N GLU A 184 -18.68 1.35 20.93
CA GLU A 184 -18.44 1.53 19.50
C GLU A 184 -16.93 1.52 19.19
N HIS A 185 -16.34 0.36 18.91
CA HIS A 185 -15.00 0.21 18.33
C HIS A 185 -15.06 -0.55 17.00
N SER A 186 -16.11 -0.30 16.22
CA SER A 186 -16.35 -0.82 14.87
C SER A 186 -15.55 -0.06 13.79
N GLN A 187 -14.25 0.18 13.99
CA GLN A 187 -13.44 1.02 13.08
C GLN A 187 -12.35 0.35 12.20
N PRO A 188 -12.14 -0.98 12.13
CA PRO A 188 -11.10 -1.52 11.25
C PRO A 188 -11.33 -1.30 9.73
N PRO A 189 -12.53 -1.51 9.15
CA PRO A 189 -12.69 -1.47 7.70
C PRO A 189 -12.62 -0.06 7.12
N ASP A 190 -13.18 0.96 7.78
CA ASP A 190 -13.14 2.34 7.27
C ASP A 190 -11.71 2.87 7.15
N ARG A 191 -10.86 2.54 8.13
CA ARG A 191 -9.42 2.91 8.09
C ARG A 191 -8.70 2.21 6.95
N LEU A 192 -8.94 0.90 6.78
CA LEU A 192 -8.36 0.12 5.69
C LEU A 192 -8.81 0.63 4.32
N LEU A 193 -10.11 0.90 4.17
CA LEU A 193 -10.68 1.44 2.94
C LEU A 193 -10.06 2.79 2.62
N THR A 194 -9.96 3.68 3.60
CA THR A 194 -9.35 4.99 3.43
C THR A 194 -7.87 4.89 3.05
N LEU A 195 -7.11 3.99 3.66
CA LEU A 195 -5.71 3.75 3.27
C LEU A 195 -5.62 3.31 1.80
N SER A 196 -6.48 2.41 1.36
CA SER A 196 -6.48 1.94 -0.04
C SER A 196 -6.97 2.99 -1.05
N CYS A 197 -7.72 4.02 -0.63
CA CYS A 197 -8.01 5.19 -1.45
C CYS A 197 -6.75 6.02 -1.78
N HIS A 198 -5.65 5.84 -1.04
CA HIS A 198 -4.36 6.48 -1.29
C HIS A 198 -3.33 5.45 -1.79
N PRO A 199 -3.46 4.94 -3.03
CA PRO A 199 -2.64 3.83 -3.52
C PRO A 199 -1.14 4.15 -3.56
N ARG A 200 -0.76 5.43 -3.73
CA ARG A 200 0.65 5.86 -3.66
C ARG A 200 1.23 5.69 -2.26
N GLY A 201 0.47 6.07 -1.23
CA GLY A 201 0.89 5.88 0.15
C GLY A 201 0.92 4.41 0.55
N ALA A 202 -0.09 3.62 0.15
CA ALA A 202 -0.08 2.18 0.39
C ALA A 202 1.12 1.49 -0.30
N LYS A 203 1.47 1.88 -1.52
CA LYS A 203 2.66 1.39 -2.23
C LYS A 203 3.97 1.84 -1.56
N ALA A 204 4.04 3.07 -1.04
CA ALA A 204 5.16 3.55 -0.23
C ALA A 204 5.36 2.71 1.05
N LEU A 205 4.26 2.32 1.71
CA LEU A 205 4.31 1.42 2.87
C LEU A 205 4.90 0.07 2.49
N LEU A 206 4.43 -0.57 1.41
CA LEU A 206 4.98 -1.84 0.93
C LEU A 206 6.49 -1.70 0.65
N SER A 207 6.90 -0.63 -0.04
CA SER A 207 8.30 -0.39 -0.39
C SER A 207 9.23 -0.16 0.81
N SER A 208 8.65 0.05 2.00
CA SER A 208 9.45 0.31 3.19
C SER A 208 10.31 -0.89 3.60
N ILE A 209 10.00 -2.14 3.22
CA ILE A 209 10.79 -3.31 3.61
C ILE A 209 12.20 -3.33 3.01
N PHE A 210 12.41 -2.58 1.91
CA PHE A 210 13.68 -2.45 1.22
C PHE A 210 14.59 -1.38 1.86
N PHE A 211 14.04 -0.56 2.75
CA PHE A 211 14.78 0.45 3.51
C PHE A 211 15.31 -0.11 4.83
N GLN A 212 16.59 0.13 5.10
CA GLN A 212 17.25 -0.18 6.38
C GLN A 212 17.73 1.13 7.05
N PRO A 213 17.31 1.42 8.30
CA PRO A 213 17.62 2.70 8.96
C PRO A 213 19.11 2.99 9.19
N ASP A 214 19.91 1.94 9.37
CA ASP A 214 21.33 2.04 9.73
C ASP A 214 22.25 2.10 8.51
N ILE A 215 21.68 2.17 7.31
CA ILE A 215 22.43 2.25 6.04
C ILE A 215 22.33 3.67 5.51
N ASP A 216 23.48 4.30 5.31
CA ASP A 216 23.57 5.63 4.70
C ASP A 216 23.36 5.57 3.17
N CYS A 217 23.03 6.72 2.58
CA CYS A 217 22.72 6.87 1.16
C CYS A 217 23.80 6.32 0.22
N ASN A 218 25.07 6.46 0.57
CA ASN A 218 26.20 6.02 -0.25
C ASN A 218 26.42 4.50 -0.23
N LEU A 219 25.71 3.78 0.63
CA LEU A 219 25.78 2.32 0.76
C LEU A 219 24.46 1.63 0.41
N CYS A 220 23.43 2.39 0.04
CA CYS A 220 22.09 1.85 -0.15
C CYS A 220 21.99 0.89 -1.34
N GLY A 221 22.72 1.13 -2.43
CA GLY A 221 22.76 0.23 -3.58
C GLY A 221 23.36 -1.13 -3.22
N ALA A 222 24.48 -1.15 -2.50
CA ALA A 222 25.09 -2.39 -2.02
C ALA A 222 24.13 -3.19 -1.11
N TRP A 223 23.41 -2.49 -0.23
CA TRP A 223 22.35 -3.11 0.59
C TRP A 223 21.24 -3.73 -0.27
N LEU A 224 20.73 -3.00 -1.26
CA LEU A 224 19.65 -3.49 -2.12
C LEU A 224 20.11 -4.70 -2.94
N GLN A 225 21.32 -4.67 -3.49
CA GLN A 225 21.83 -5.82 -4.22
C GLN A 225 21.94 -7.07 -3.35
N GLY A 226 22.46 -6.93 -2.13
CA GLY A 226 22.50 -8.05 -1.18
C GLY A 226 21.09 -8.56 -0.82
N PHE A 227 20.13 -7.65 -0.66
CA PHE A 227 18.73 -8.00 -0.42
C PHE A 227 18.12 -8.76 -1.61
N PHE A 228 18.32 -8.28 -2.84
CA PHE A 228 17.77 -8.91 -4.04
C PHE A 228 18.47 -10.21 -4.42
N ALA A 229 19.78 -10.34 -4.22
CA ALA A 229 20.50 -11.61 -4.36
C ALA A 229 19.88 -12.70 -3.47
N SER A 230 19.50 -12.35 -2.24
CA SER A 230 18.78 -13.27 -1.35
C SER A 230 17.38 -13.63 -1.88
N LEU A 231 16.63 -12.65 -2.39
CA LEU A 231 15.30 -12.88 -2.97
C LEU A 231 15.32 -13.66 -4.30
N ASP A 232 16.45 -13.60 -5.01
CA ASP A 232 16.65 -14.27 -6.27
C ASP A 232 17.08 -15.74 -6.12
N SER A 233 17.53 -16.14 -4.93
CA SER A 233 17.83 -17.53 -4.59
C SER A 233 16.64 -18.48 -4.87
N GLU A 234 16.94 -19.71 -5.28
CA GLU A 234 15.92 -20.70 -5.67
C GLU A 234 14.87 -20.92 -4.57
N ALA A 235 15.29 -20.98 -3.31
CA ALA A 235 14.38 -21.11 -2.16
C ALA A 235 13.45 -19.89 -2.01
N ALA A 236 13.94 -18.67 -2.25
CA ALA A 236 13.15 -17.45 -2.15
C ALA A 236 12.25 -17.18 -3.37
N GLN A 237 12.36 -17.99 -4.43
CA GLN A 237 11.41 -17.98 -5.56
C GLN A 237 10.08 -18.64 -5.20
N GLU A 238 10.01 -19.48 -4.16
CA GLU A 238 8.76 -20.03 -3.69
C GLU A 238 7.85 -18.90 -3.17
N PRO A 239 6.63 -18.70 -3.74
CA PRO A 239 5.78 -17.56 -3.40
C PRO A 239 5.46 -17.45 -1.91
N GLN A 240 5.28 -18.59 -1.24
CA GLN A 240 5.00 -18.63 0.20
C GLN A 240 6.22 -18.16 1.00
N LEU A 241 7.41 -18.69 0.72
CA LEU A 241 8.64 -18.28 1.41
C LEU A 241 8.95 -16.80 1.16
N ARG A 242 8.73 -16.30 -0.07
CA ARG A 242 8.90 -14.89 -0.39
C ARG A 242 7.94 -14.00 0.41
N LEU A 243 6.66 -14.36 0.46
CA LEU A 243 5.68 -13.65 1.29
C LEU A 243 6.10 -13.64 2.76
N TRP A 244 6.53 -14.80 3.28
CA TRP A 244 7.03 -14.91 4.65
C TRP A 244 8.24 -14.03 4.92
N THR A 245 9.18 -13.92 3.98
CA THR A 245 10.33 -13.01 4.08
C THR A 245 9.87 -11.55 4.22
N PHE A 246 8.87 -11.15 3.43
CA PHE A 246 8.38 -9.77 3.44
C PHE A 246 7.60 -9.46 4.73
N VAL A 247 6.75 -10.40 5.15
CA VAL A 247 6.02 -10.35 6.42
C VAL A 247 6.98 -10.29 7.62
N ARG A 248 8.09 -11.04 7.59
CA ARG A 248 9.08 -11.02 8.67
C ARG A 248 9.87 -9.72 8.72
N ARG A 249 10.06 -9.02 7.58
CA ARG A 249 10.70 -7.70 7.56
C ARG A 249 9.83 -6.61 8.17
N ASP A 250 8.52 -6.66 7.98
CA ASP A 250 7.57 -5.79 8.66
C ASP A 250 6.22 -6.49 8.92
N PRO A 251 6.05 -7.11 10.10
CA PRO A 251 4.81 -7.81 10.45
C PRO A 251 3.58 -6.90 10.46
N GLY A 252 3.76 -5.59 10.68
CA GLY A 252 2.66 -4.63 10.66
C GLY A 252 2.06 -4.43 9.27
N LEU A 253 2.80 -4.79 8.21
CA LEU A 253 2.36 -4.74 6.82
C LEU A 253 1.96 -6.10 6.27
N ALA A 254 1.94 -7.15 7.08
CA ALA A 254 1.68 -8.52 6.65
C ALA A 254 0.39 -8.66 5.84
N PHE A 255 -0.67 -7.98 6.31
CA PHE A 255 -1.97 -7.96 5.65
C PHE A 255 -1.92 -7.31 4.26
N LEU A 256 -1.18 -6.20 4.11
CA LEU A 256 -1.02 -5.54 2.80
C LEU A 256 -0.19 -6.41 1.85
N TRP A 257 0.86 -7.06 2.36
CA TRP A 257 1.67 -7.98 1.55
C TRP A 257 0.89 -9.21 1.09
N LEU A 258 0.07 -9.82 1.96
CA LEU A 258 -0.82 -10.90 1.56
C LEU A 258 -1.72 -10.48 0.39
N GLY A 259 -2.34 -9.29 0.48
CA GLY A 259 -3.14 -8.73 -0.59
C GLY A 259 -2.35 -8.47 -1.87
N ALA A 260 -1.11 -7.99 -1.74
CA ALA A 260 -0.26 -7.66 -2.88
C ALA A 260 0.08 -8.93 -3.67
N PHE A 261 0.48 -10.01 -2.98
CA PHE A 261 0.77 -11.31 -3.59
C PHE A 261 -0.45 -11.96 -4.25
N ILE A 262 -1.64 -11.80 -3.67
CA ILE A 262 -2.87 -12.33 -4.28
C ILE A 262 -3.22 -11.56 -5.55
N THR A 263 -2.93 -10.25 -5.59
CA THR A 263 -3.29 -9.41 -6.74
C THR A 263 -2.19 -9.31 -7.81
N GLY A 264 -0.96 -9.77 -7.53
CA GLY A 264 0.20 -9.58 -8.40
C GLY A 264 0.85 -8.19 -8.27
N ALA A 265 0.39 -7.36 -7.32
CA ALA A 265 0.90 -6.00 -7.12
C ALA A 265 2.32 -5.97 -6.53
N GLU A 266 2.76 -7.08 -5.92
CA GLU A 266 4.12 -7.24 -5.39
C GLU A 266 5.18 -7.12 -6.48
N ALA A 267 4.89 -7.62 -7.69
CA ALA A 267 5.86 -7.66 -8.78
C ALA A 267 6.35 -6.25 -9.14
N ARG A 268 5.43 -5.28 -9.24
CA ARG A 268 5.79 -3.90 -9.55
C ARG A 268 6.48 -3.21 -8.37
N CYS A 269 6.06 -3.49 -7.14
CA CYS A 269 6.74 -2.96 -5.95
C CYS A 269 8.20 -3.45 -5.87
N VAL A 270 8.44 -4.74 -6.14
CA VAL A 270 9.77 -5.34 -6.18
C VAL A 270 10.61 -4.76 -7.33
N GLN A 271 10.00 -4.56 -8.51
CA GLN A 271 10.68 -3.96 -9.66
C GLN A 271 11.13 -2.52 -9.36
N ASP A 272 10.21 -1.69 -8.89
CA ASP A 272 10.49 -0.29 -8.55
C ASP A 272 11.57 -0.21 -7.44
N ALA A 273 11.51 -1.13 -6.47
CA ALA A 273 12.52 -1.24 -5.41
C ALA A 273 13.90 -1.70 -5.90
N ARG A 274 13.96 -2.57 -6.91
CA ARG A 274 15.24 -3.00 -7.50
C ARG A 274 15.97 -1.85 -8.19
N SER A 275 15.22 -0.93 -8.78
CA SER A 275 15.77 0.27 -9.43
C SER A 275 16.08 1.42 -8.46
N GLY A 276 16.07 1.20 -7.14
CA GLY A 276 16.29 2.30 -6.19
C GLY A 276 15.13 3.31 -6.13
N TRP A 277 14.00 3.04 -6.79
CA TRP A 277 12.98 4.04 -7.11
C TRP A 277 11.65 3.79 -6.42
N TRP A 278 11.57 4.15 -5.14
CA TRP A 278 10.30 4.19 -4.42
C TRP A 278 10.17 5.48 -3.61
N LYS A 279 8.93 6.00 -3.57
CA LYS A 279 8.63 7.27 -2.89
C LYS A 279 8.27 7.01 -1.43
N THR A 280 8.67 7.94 -0.58
CA THR A 280 8.27 7.98 0.82
C THR A 280 6.92 8.70 0.97
N ASP A 281 6.02 8.17 1.79
CA ASP A 281 4.77 8.86 2.18
C ASP A 281 4.65 8.93 3.70
N LEU A 282 5.03 10.07 4.27
CA LEU A 282 5.07 10.25 5.72
C LEU A 282 3.68 10.21 6.37
N SER A 283 2.63 10.60 5.65
CA SER A 283 1.25 10.60 6.15
C SER A 283 0.74 9.17 6.41
N SER A 284 0.89 8.29 5.42
CA SER A 284 0.51 6.86 5.56
C SER A 284 1.40 6.16 6.57
N ALA A 285 2.68 6.51 6.60
CA ALA A 285 3.63 5.98 7.56
C ALA A 285 3.26 6.36 9.00
N ALA A 286 2.95 7.63 9.24
CA ALA A 286 2.52 8.12 10.55
C ALA A 286 1.20 7.45 10.99
N TRP A 287 0.25 7.31 10.06
CA TRP A 287 -1.03 6.67 10.36
C TRP A 287 -0.90 5.17 10.69
N THR A 288 0.00 4.47 10.01
CA THR A 288 0.21 3.02 10.22
C THR A 288 1.30 2.70 11.23
N GLY A 289 1.99 3.70 11.77
CA GLY A 289 3.16 3.53 12.64
C GLY A 289 4.35 2.86 11.93
N THR A 290 4.46 2.99 10.61
CA THR A 290 5.48 2.33 9.79
C THR A 290 6.72 3.21 9.65
N HIS A 291 7.92 2.63 9.79
CA HIS A 291 9.17 3.33 9.53
C HIS A 291 9.55 3.22 8.04
N VAL A 292 9.47 4.32 7.32
CA VAL A 292 9.66 4.42 5.87
C VAL A 292 10.85 5.30 5.45
N SER A 293 11.36 6.18 6.32
CA SER A 293 12.48 7.07 6.02
C SER A 293 13.21 7.54 7.28
N PHE A 294 14.52 7.79 7.15
CA PHE A 294 15.36 8.32 8.23
C PHE A 294 14.84 9.64 8.83
N ILE A 295 14.07 10.43 8.07
CA ILE A 295 13.52 11.72 8.50
C ILE A 295 12.50 11.57 9.64
N GLN A 296 11.90 10.38 9.78
CA GLN A 296 11.01 10.05 10.90
C GLN A 296 11.76 9.79 12.21
N GLY A 297 13.09 9.63 12.13
CA GLY A 297 13.93 9.45 13.30
C GLY A 297 13.81 10.60 14.29
N THR A 298 13.98 10.30 15.57
CA THR A 298 14.10 11.32 16.59
C THR A 298 15.48 11.95 16.51
N VAL A 299 15.56 13.27 16.58
CA VAL A 299 16.85 13.99 16.63
C VAL A 299 17.59 13.50 17.86
N THR A 300 18.83 13.05 17.69
CA THR A 300 19.64 12.63 18.83
C THR A 300 19.73 13.77 19.84
N LYS A 301 19.76 13.44 21.15
CA LYS A 301 19.74 14.48 22.19
C LYS A 301 20.79 15.54 21.85
N PRO A 302 20.43 16.83 22.00
CA PRO A 302 21.31 17.93 21.64
C PRO A 302 22.69 17.65 22.24
N PRO A 303 23.74 17.72 21.41
CA PRO A 303 25.04 17.29 21.87
C PRO A 303 25.49 18.26 22.98
N PRO A 304 26.37 17.84 23.90
CA PRO A 304 26.81 18.70 25.00
C PRO A 304 27.27 20.05 24.46
N ALA A 305 27.19 21.13 25.23
CA ALA A 305 27.63 22.47 24.78
C ALA A 305 29.08 22.54 24.24
N ALA A 306 29.89 21.49 24.45
CA ALA A 306 31.23 21.31 23.93
C ALA A 306 31.31 20.61 22.54
N ALA A 307 30.21 20.05 22.03
CA ALA A 307 30.21 19.39 20.75
C ALA A 307 30.16 20.41 19.61
N ALA A 308 31.11 20.27 18.69
CA ALA A 308 31.30 21.21 17.59
C ALA A 308 30.54 20.82 16.31
N ASP A 309 29.85 19.68 16.30
CA ASP A 309 29.23 19.11 15.10
C ASP A 309 27.89 18.40 15.37
N ILE A 310 27.12 18.23 14.30
CA ILE A 310 25.85 17.49 14.25
C ILE A 310 25.93 16.42 13.16
N SER A 311 25.21 15.31 13.30
CA SER A 311 25.08 14.35 12.20
C SER A 311 24.31 15.00 11.05
N ARG A 312 24.68 14.75 9.79
CA ARG A 312 23.91 15.30 8.65
C ARG A 312 22.46 14.80 8.65
N ALA A 313 22.24 13.58 9.14
CA ALA A 313 20.90 13.04 9.35
C ALA A 313 20.05 13.89 10.32
N ASP A 314 20.63 14.31 11.45
CA ASP A 314 19.95 15.17 12.42
C ASP A 314 19.83 16.62 11.94
N GLU A 315 20.82 17.11 11.18
CA GLU A 315 20.71 18.39 10.47
C GLU A 315 19.49 18.37 9.53
N CYS A 316 19.35 17.37 8.66
CA CYS A 316 18.18 17.23 7.80
C CYS A 316 16.87 17.17 8.58
N ARG A 317 16.82 16.41 9.69
CA ARG A 317 15.63 16.33 10.55
C ARG A 317 15.27 17.69 11.12
N LEU A 318 16.23 18.44 11.63
CA LEU A 318 16.00 19.77 12.19
C LEU A 318 15.58 20.77 11.11
N MET A 319 16.19 20.75 9.92
CA MET A 319 15.78 21.60 8.79
C MET A 319 14.33 21.31 8.37
N TYR A 320 13.96 20.03 8.27
CA TYR A 320 12.60 19.64 7.93
C TYR A 320 11.60 20.04 9.02
N LEU A 321 11.92 19.82 10.30
CA LEU A 321 11.05 20.17 11.44
C LEU A 321 10.93 21.67 11.67
N ALA A 322 11.97 22.45 11.38
CA ALA A 322 11.91 23.91 11.37
C ALA A 322 10.95 24.43 10.29
N HIS A 323 10.63 23.60 9.28
CA HIS A 323 9.72 23.91 8.20
C HIS A 323 10.09 25.22 7.48
N GLY A 324 11.39 25.43 7.24
CA GLY A 324 11.89 26.53 6.43
C GLY A 324 11.32 26.49 5.00
N PRO A 325 11.26 27.63 4.29
CA PRO A 325 10.64 27.73 2.97
C PRO A 325 11.27 26.80 1.92
N THR A 326 12.55 26.49 2.06
CA THR A 326 13.34 25.61 1.16
C THR A 326 13.22 24.12 1.52
N HIS A 327 12.86 23.79 2.77
CA HIS A 327 12.88 22.42 3.30
C HIS A 327 11.50 21.96 3.82
N ALA A 328 10.41 22.54 3.32
CA ALA A 328 9.04 22.16 3.70
C ALA A 328 8.62 20.77 3.17
N VAL A 329 9.32 20.26 2.15
CA VAL A 329 9.11 18.93 1.57
C VAL A 329 10.21 17.99 2.07
N PRO A 330 9.88 16.78 2.56
CA PRO A 330 10.90 15.85 3.04
C PRO A 330 11.80 15.36 1.91
N PRO A 331 12.97 14.79 2.22
CA PRO A 331 13.81 14.12 1.24
C PRO A 331 13.02 13.05 0.45
N LEU A 332 13.33 12.92 -0.84
CA LEU A 332 12.63 11.98 -1.72
C LEU A 332 12.87 10.51 -1.32
N PHE A 333 14.14 10.20 -1.04
CA PHE A 333 14.61 8.86 -0.69
C PHE A 333 14.73 8.64 0.82
N PRO A 334 14.68 7.39 1.29
CA PRO A 334 14.57 7.09 2.71
C PRO A 334 15.90 6.99 3.45
N PHE A 335 17.03 6.94 2.74
CA PHE A 335 18.37 6.74 3.31
C PHE A 335 19.00 8.05 3.79
N ALA A 336 19.68 8.00 4.93
CA ALA A 336 20.27 9.18 5.56
C ALA A 336 21.56 9.64 4.85
N PRO A 337 21.88 10.94 4.88
CA PRO A 337 23.21 11.41 4.46
C PRO A 337 24.27 10.99 5.49
N PHE A 338 25.41 10.51 4.99
CA PHE A 338 26.52 10.11 5.83
C PHE A 338 27.27 11.31 6.43
N GLY A 339 27.95 11.06 7.56
CA GLY A 339 28.88 11.99 8.16
C GLY A 339 28.24 13.11 9.00
N ARG A 340 29.02 14.17 9.21
CA ARG A 340 28.73 15.22 10.19
C ARG A 340 29.05 16.60 9.62
N THR A 341 28.38 17.61 10.14
CA THR A 341 28.56 19.02 9.77
C THR A 341 28.89 19.81 11.03
N ALA A 342 29.92 20.66 10.94
CA ALA A 342 30.28 21.54 12.04
C ALA A 342 29.13 22.51 12.31
N LEU A 343 28.77 22.75 13.57
CA LEU A 343 27.62 23.58 13.92
C LEU A 343 27.74 25.01 13.40
N GLN A 344 28.96 25.53 13.25
CA GLN A 344 29.19 26.86 12.66
C GLN A 344 28.84 26.94 11.16
N ASP A 345 28.89 25.80 10.47
CA ASP A 345 28.63 25.63 9.03
C ASP A 345 27.20 25.11 8.77
N ALA A 346 26.46 24.73 9.82
CA ALA A 346 25.07 24.31 9.74
C ALA A 346 24.13 25.51 9.61
N ASP A 347 22.93 25.24 9.09
CA ASP A 347 21.85 26.23 8.97
C ASP A 347 21.53 26.93 10.32
N LEU A 348 21.12 28.19 10.25
CA LEU A 348 20.89 29.02 11.44
C LEU A 348 19.74 28.49 12.32
N ASP A 349 18.67 27.98 11.71
CA ASP A 349 17.54 27.40 12.44
C ASP A 349 17.95 26.07 13.09
N VAL A 350 18.78 25.28 12.40
CA VAL A 350 19.40 24.07 12.97
C VAL A 350 20.21 24.41 14.21
N ARG A 351 21.10 25.41 14.13
CA ARG A 351 21.93 25.85 15.24
C ARG A 351 21.10 26.27 16.45
N GLN A 352 20.01 27.00 16.23
CA GLN A 352 19.09 27.38 17.31
C GLN A 352 18.45 26.14 17.96
N HIS A 353 18.04 25.16 17.15
CA HIS A 353 17.40 23.96 17.66
C HIS A 353 18.36 22.95 18.30
N THR A 354 19.65 22.99 17.99
CA THR A 354 20.66 22.18 18.72
C THR A 354 20.83 22.58 20.18
N GLN A 355 20.38 23.77 20.57
CA GLN A 355 20.42 24.25 21.97
C GLN A 355 19.07 24.06 22.68
N CYS A 356 18.06 23.55 21.98
CA CYS A 356 16.74 23.37 22.53
C CYS A 356 16.73 22.22 23.54
N PRO A 357 16.16 22.39 24.74
CA PRO A 357 16.06 21.30 25.72
C PRO A 357 14.99 20.26 25.36
N ALA A 358 14.10 20.57 24.42
CA ALA A 358 13.02 19.69 24.00
C ALA A 358 13.52 18.61 23.03
N LEU A 359 12.76 17.52 22.94
CA LEU A 359 13.01 16.45 21.98
C LEU A 359 12.35 16.76 20.63
N HIS A 360 13.14 16.82 19.56
CA HIS A 360 12.64 17.04 18.21
C HIS A 360 12.32 15.71 17.51
N ARG A 361 11.04 15.54 17.15
CA ARG A 361 10.55 14.39 16.39
C ARG A 361 9.23 14.72 15.68
N LEU A 362 8.90 13.97 14.65
CA LEU A 362 7.55 13.97 14.08
C LEU A 362 6.59 13.24 15.03
N VAL A 363 5.42 13.84 15.26
CA VAL A 363 4.34 13.26 16.06
C VAL A 363 3.06 13.25 15.23
N TYR A 364 2.40 12.09 15.17
CA TYR A 364 1.13 11.98 14.46
C TYR A 364 0.03 12.66 15.26
N ALA A 365 -0.47 13.79 14.75
CA ALA A 365 -1.57 14.52 15.37
C ALA A 365 -2.96 13.92 15.04
N GLY A 366 -3.09 13.25 13.89
CA GLY A 366 -4.36 12.76 13.38
C GLY A 366 -4.63 13.23 11.95
N PHE A 367 -5.85 12.98 11.51
CA PHE A 367 -6.37 13.42 10.22
C PHE A 367 -7.78 13.97 10.37
N VAL A 368 -8.20 14.75 9.38
CA VAL A 368 -9.46 15.46 9.36
C VAL A 368 -10.23 15.08 8.12
N TRP A 369 -11.52 14.76 8.29
CA TRP A 369 -12.46 14.63 7.19
C TRP A 369 -13.12 15.97 6.90
N ASP A 370 -12.90 16.49 5.70
CA ASP A 370 -13.65 17.63 5.18
C ASP A 370 -15.04 17.15 4.73
N CYS A 371 -16.03 17.28 5.62
CA CYS A 371 -17.41 16.90 5.33
C CYS A 371 -18.09 17.96 4.44
N GLN A 372 -18.89 17.52 3.46
CA GLN A 372 -19.66 18.45 2.62
C GLN A 372 -20.67 19.26 3.45
N GLY A 373 -20.90 20.51 3.05
CA GLY A 373 -21.96 21.36 3.60
C GLY A 373 -21.60 22.15 4.86
N GLY A 374 -20.31 22.30 5.19
CA GLY A 374 -19.88 23.02 6.40
C GLY A 374 -20.13 22.24 7.69
N GLY A 375 -20.36 20.92 7.58
CA GLY A 375 -20.41 20.02 8.73
C GLY A 375 -19.09 20.06 9.51
N GLN A 376 -19.15 19.77 10.81
CA GLN A 376 -17.97 19.74 11.66
C GLN A 376 -16.94 18.76 11.11
N ASN A 377 -15.74 19.28 10.85
CA ASN A 377 -14.56 18.49 10.52
C ASN A 377 -14.35 17.39 11.57
N VAL A 378 -14.44 16.13 11.15
CA VAL A 378 -14.24 15.00 12.06
C VAL A 378 -12.76 14.74 12.20
N LYS A 379 -12.21 14.96 13.40
CA LYS A 379 -10.83 14.62 13.76
C LYS A 379 -10.75 13.15 14.19
N GLN A 380 -9.86 12.39 13.57
CA GLN A 380 -9.51 11.03 13.97
C GLN A 380 -8.00 10.99 14.22
N GLY A 381 -7.57 10.65 15.45
CA GLY A 381 -6.15 10.75 15.84
C GLY A 381 -5.90 10.45 17.32
N ALA A 382 -4.63 10.44 17.73
CA ALA A 382 -4.22 10.24 19.12
C ALA A 382 -4.91 11.26 20.05
N GLY A 383 -5.30 10.80 21.24
CA GLY A 383 -6.20 11.48 22.18
C GLY A 383 -5.90 12.95 22.41
N GLY A 384 -6.96 13.72 22.66
CA GLY A 384 -6.94 15.18 22.69
C GLY A 384 -5.97 15.82 23.69
N ASP A 385 -5.52 17.03 23.34
CA ASP A 385 -5.06 18.17 24.16
C ASP A 385 -4.26 17.94 25.48
N GLY A 386 -3.74 16.75 25.78
CA GLY A 386 -3.21 16.45 27.11
C GLY A 386 -1.96 15.59 27.23
N ASP A 387 -1.82 14.49 26.47
CA ASP A 387 -0.70 13.56 26.67
C ASP A 387 0.07 13.30 25.35
N ALA A 388 1.22 13.95 25.22
CA ALA A 388 2.17 13.76 24.12
C ALA A 388 2.88 12.38 24.13
N ASP A 389 2.55 11.52 25.10
CA ASP A 389 3.12 10.19 25.30
C ASP A 389 2.36 9.06 24.59
N ASP A 390 1.16 9.32 24.05
CA ASP A 390 0.35 8.32 23.33
C ASP A 390 0.56 8.37 21.79
N ALA A 391 1.67 9.00 21.36
CA ALA A 391 2.08 9.00 19.96
C ALA A 391 2.42 7.56 19.54
N ALA A 392 1.76 7.07 18.50
CA ALA A 392 2.03 5.74 17.95
C ALA A 392 3.55 5.56 17.76
N LEU A 393 4.13 4.67 18.56
CA LEU A 393 5.56 4.36 18.48
C LEU A 393 5.84 3.89 17.05
N ILE A 394 6.73 4.60 16.37
CA ILE A 394 7.25 4.17 15.08
C ILE A 394 7.81 2.77 15.28
N ARG A 395 7.25 1.78 14.57
CA ARG A 395 7.80 0.43 14.56
C ARG A 395 9.14 0.48 13.86
N VAL A 396 10.20 0.68 14.63
CA VAL A 396 11.56 0.63 14.10
C VAL A 396 11.78 -0.80 13.63
N LYS A 397 12.19 -0.93 12.37
CA LYS A 397 12.71 -2.16 11.80
C LYS A 397 14.05 -2.45 12.44
N THR A 398 14.01 -2.91 13.68
CA THR A 398 15.22 -3.30 14.40
C THR A 398 15.79 -4.52 13.68
N SER A 399 17.12 -4.50 13.53
CA SER A 399 17.93 -5.65 13.12
C SER A 399 17.94 -6.76 14.20
N GLU A 400 16.80 -7.03 14.83
CA GLU A 400 16.58 -8.20 15.69
C GLU A 400 16.55 -9.51 14.87
N LEU A 401 16.92 -9.47 13.58
CA LEU A 401 17.48 -10.62 12.85
C LEU A 401 18.69 -11.24 13.59
N SER A 402 19.33 -10.49 14.49
CA SER A 402 20.42 -10.99 15.34
C SER A 402 19.97 -11.98 16.43
N ARG A 403 18.67 -12.17 16.67
CA ARG A 403 18.14 -13.15 17.66
C ARG A 403 17.47 -14.36 17.02
N VAL A 404 17.58 -14.53 15.71
CA VAL A 404 17.20 -15.79 15.08
C VAL A 404 18.22 -16.83 15.57
N ALA A 405 17.76 -17.72 16.47
CA ALA A 405 18.49 -18.90 16.88
C ALA A 405 19.17 -19.52 15.65
N GLU A 406 20.45 -19.88 15.76
CA GLU A 406 21.23 -20.52 14.69
C GLU A 406 20.37 -21.56 13.97
N VAL A 407 19.78 -21.17 12.83
CA VAL A 407 19.08 -22.10 11.97
C VAL A 407 20.17 -22.70 11.11
N ASP A 408 20.44 -23.98 11.34
CA ASP A 408 21.48 -24.80 10.70
C ASP A 408 21.26 -24.95 9.17
N ASP A 409 20.13 -24.46 8.65
CA ASP A 409 19.85 -24.38 7.22
C ASP A 409 20.31 -23.02 6.66
N THR A 410 21.61 -22.89 6.40
CA THR A 410 22.12 -21.77 5.59
C THR A 410 21.56 -21.88 4.18
N ILE A 411 20.60 -21.01 3.83
CA ILE A 411 20.22 -20.80 2.43
C ILE A 411 21.48 -20.33 1.70
N ALA A 412 21.94 -21.12 0.72
CA ALA A 412 23.05 -20.73 -0.12
C ALA A 412 22.59 -19.57 -1.02
N VAL A 413 23.00 -18.35 -0.66
CA VAL A 413 22.75 -17.16 -1.48
C VAL A 413 23.94 -17.00 -2.42
N ASP A 414 23.64 -16.96 -3.72
CA ASP A 414 24.64 -16.68 -4.74
C ASP A 414 24.84 -15.16 -4.85
N TYR A 415 26.04 -14.71 -4.50
CA TYR A 415 26.46 -13.32 -4.62
C TYR A 415 27.36 -13.08 -5.85
N SER A 416 27.54 -14.07 -6.71
CA SER A 416 28.38 -13.94 -7.90
C SER A 416 27.81 -12.99 -8.96
N GLY A 417 26.50 -12.73 -8.92
CA GLY A 417 25.79 -11.77 -9.77
C GLY A 417 25.71 -10.35 -9.20
N LEU A 418 26.40 -10.04 -8.09
CA LEU A 418 26.49 -8.66 -7.61
C LEU A 418 27.35 -7.84 -8.58
N ASP A 419 26.79 -6.76 -9.10
CA ASP A 419 27.51 -5.84 -9.98
C ASP A 419 27.84 -4.54 -9.26
N ARG A 420 29.12 -4.17 -9.23
CA ARG A 420 29.54 -2.94 -8.55
C ARG A 420 28.97 -1.71 -9.23
N GLU A 421 28.83 -1.72 -10.56
CA GLU A 421 28.36 -0.58 -11.34
C GLU A 421 26.88 -0.30 -11.04
N ASP A 422 26.00 -1.31 -11.18
CA ASP A 422 24.58 -1.20 -10.80
C ASP A 422 24.37 -0.69 -9.36
N GLY A 423 25.20 -1.15 -8.41
CA GLY A 423 25.10 -0.77 -7.00
C GLY A 423 25.58 0.66 -6.73
N ASP A 424 26.63 1.08 -7.44
CA ASP A 424 27.14 2.44 -7.40
C ASP A 424 26.13 3.41 -8.02
N GLU A 425 25.47 3.08 -9.14
CA GLU A 425 24.47 3.94 -9.79
C GLU A 425 23.31 4.32 -8.85
N ILE A 426 22.76 3.34 -8.12
CA ILE A 426 21.69 3.61 -7.15
C ILE A 426 22.21 4.46 -5.98
N SER A 427 23.39 4.10 -5.45
CA SER A 427 23.98 4.83 -4.32
C SER A 427 24.34 6.26 -4.70
N GLU A 428 24.85 6.47 -5.91
CA GLU A 428 25.13 7.76 -6.52
C GLU A 428 23.87 8.60 -6.62
N MET A 429 22.82 8.08 -7.27
CA MET A 429 21.54 8.80 -7.45
C MET A 429 20.96 9.24 -6.10
N VAL A 430 20.91 8.33 -5.12
CA VAL A 430 20.35 8.61 -3.80
C VAL A 430 21.23 9.60 -3.03
N THR A 431 22.55 9.44 -3.11
CA THR A 431 23.53 10.36 -2.48
C THR A 431 23.43 11.76 -3.08
N ARG A 432 23.42 11.88 -4.41
CA ARG A 432 23.23 13.16 -5.10
C ARG A 432 21.95 13.83 -4.66
N ASN A 433 20.84 13.10 -4.66
CA ASN A 433 19.55 13.65 -4.29
C ASN A 433 19.52 14.19 -2.84
N ILE A 434 20.06 13.44 -1.87
CA ILE A 434 20.01 13.87 -0.46
C ILE A 434 20.94 15.06 -0.20
N PHE A 435 22.12 15.10 -0.84
CA PHE A 435 23.05 16.23 -0.70
C PHE A 435 22.58 17.46 -1.47
N CYS A 436 21.90 17.30 -2.61
CA CYS A 436 21.19 18.40 -3.26
C CYS A 436 20.02 18.90 -2.42
N TRP A 437 19.27 18.01 -1.75
CA TRP A 437 18.24 18.45 -0.80
C TRP A 437 18.85 19.23 0.36
N LEU A 438 20.00 18.80 0.90
CA LEU A 438 20.65 19.42 2.05
C LEU A 438 21.41 20.73 1.75
N ARG A 439 21.96 20.88 0.53
CA ARG A 439 22.89 21.96 0.16
C ARG A 439 22.53 22.68 -1.14
N GLY A 440 21.47 22.29 -1.85
CA GLY A 440 21.14 22.81 -3.18
C GLY A 440 20.83 24.31 -3.17
N ASP A 441 20.11 24.78 -2.15
CA ASP A 441 19.70 26.18 -2.04
C ASP A 441 20.75 27.05 -1.34
N ASP A 442 21.40 26.53 -0.28
CA ASP A 442 22.32 27.29 0.58
C ASP A 442 23.81 27.13 0.18
N GLY A 443 24.10 26.17 -0.69
CA GLY A 443 25.46 25.82 -1.12
C GLY A 443 26.22 24.97 -0.10
N TYR A 444 27.43 24.55 -0.51
CA TYR A 444 28.32 23.75 0.33
C TYR A 444 29.25 24.64 1.18
N PRO A 445 29.38 24.37 2.49
CA PRO A 445 30.41 24.98 3.32
C PRO A 445 31.82 24.74 2.78
N VAL A 446 32.76 25.63 3.11
CA VAL A 446 34.17 25.49 2.69
C VAL A 446 34.78 24.16 3.16
N ALA A 447 34.39 23.70 4.36
CA ALA A 447 34.80 22.41 4.91
C ALA A 447 34.30 21.21 4.08
N GLU A 448 33.21 21.37 3.34
CA GLU A 448 32.60 20.34 2.49
C GLU A 448 33.02 20.47 1.01
N ARG A 449 34.06 21.26 0.69
CA ARG A 449 34.55 21.42 -0.69
C ARG A 449 34.86 20.09 -1.38
N ALA A 450 35.46 19.14 -0.66
CA ALA A 450 35.77 17.83 -1.21
C ALA A 450 34.51 17.02 -1.54
N LEU A 451 33.42 17.17 -0.77
CA LEU A 451 32.13 16.54 -1.06
C LEU A 451 31.51 17.14 -2.30
N ARG A 452 31.49 18.48 -2.42
CA ARG A 452 30.99 19.18 -3.61
C ARG A 452 31.72 18.77 -4.88
N GLN A 453 33.03 18.50 -4.79
CA GLN A 453 33.87 18.11 -5.93
C GLN A 453 33.84 16.62 -6.25
N HIS A 454 33.15 15.81 -5.45
CA HIS A 454 33.03 14.38 -5.68
C HIS A 454 32.20 14.12 -6.95
N GLU A 455 32.58 13.14 -7.76
CA GLU A 455 31.93 12.82 -9.04
C GLU A 455 30.42 12.56 -8.91
N TRP A 456 29.98 11.88 -7.84
CA TRP A 456 28.56 11.64 -7.56
C TRP A 456 27.73 12.89 -7.22
N ILE A 457 28.38 14.00 -6.89
CA ILE A 457 27.73 15.24 -6.44
C ILE A 457 27.92 16.37 -7.46
N ASN A 458 29.10 16.43 -8.08
CA ASN A 458 29.46 17.47 -9.01
C ASN A 458 28.77 17.19 -10.36
N ASP A 459 27.70 17.94 -10.66
CA ASP A 459 27.13 18.04 -12.00
C ASP A 459 28.11 18.80 -12.91
N VAL A 460 29.24 18.19 -13.27
CA VAL A 460 30.07 18.64 -14.40
C VAL A 460 29.44 18.16 -15.72
N ASP A 461 28.21 18.61 -15.96
CA ASP A 461 27.71 18.87 -17.32
C ASP A 461 27.93 20.37 -17.61
N SER A 462 29.17 20.82 -17.38
CA SER A 462 29.64 22.18 -17.65
C SER A 462 30.90 22.09 -18.52
N ASP A 463 30.81 21.40 -19.64
CA ASP A 463 31.72 21.39 -20.81
C ASP A 463 30.82 20.88 -21.96
N ASP A 464 30.38 21.61 -22.99
CA ASP A 464 31.06 22.56 -23.88
C ASP A 464 30.04 23.62 -24.39
N ASP A 465 30.16 24.87 -23.96
CA ASP A 465 29.65 26.05 -24.70
C ASP A 465 30.73 27.16 -24.69
N ASP A 466 32.00 26.76 -24.70
CA ASP A 466 33.12 27.64 -25.06
C ASP A 466 33.26 27.70 -26.61
N ASP A 467 32.18 28.10 -27.29
CA ASP A 467 32.24 28.48 -28.71
C ASP A 467 32.16 30.01 -28.83
N ASP A 468 33.36 30.59 -28.92
CA ASP A 468 33.78 31.69 -29.78
C ASP A 468 32.74 32.78 -30.13
N ASP A 469 33.04 34.01 -29.70
CA ASP A 469 32.35 35.25 -30.05
C ASP A 469 32.09 35.39 -31.58
N GLY A 470 30.84 35.24 -31.99
CA GLY A 470 30.40 35.55 -33.36
C GLY A 470 28.93 36.01 -33.42
N PRO A 471 28.61 37.23 -33.90
CA PRO A 471 27.23 37.72 -33.89
C PRO A 471 26.49 37.23 -35.14
N GLY A 472 25.39 36.49 -34.98
CA GLY A 472 24.47 36.30 -36.11
C GLY A 472 23.42 35.20 -36.02
N GLN A 473 22.18 35.63 -35.79
CA GLN A 473 20.95 35.12 -36.42
C GLN A 473 20.43 33.71 -36.05
N GLY A 474 19.56 33.71 -35.04
CA GLY A 474 18.21 33.14 -35.00
C GLY A 474 17.87 31.87 -35.78
N ARG A 475 17.42 30.85 -35.05
CA ARG A 475 16.14 30.16 -35.32
C ARG A 475 15.70 29.30 -34.13
N GLU A 476 14.39 29.15 -34.06
CA GLU A 476 13.57 28.49 -33.03
C GLU A 476 13.78 26.97 -32.96
N ASP A 477 13.59 26.46 -31.74
CA ASP A 477 12.88 25.23 -31.32
C ASP A 477 13.73 24.31 -30.44
N SER A 478 13.39 24.26 -29.14
CA SER A 478 13.40 23.04 -28.32
C SER A 478 12.69 23.28 -26.98
N ARG A 479 11.72 22.42 -26.69
CA ARG A 479 10.82 22.44 -25.54
C ARG A 479 11.56 22.21 -24.22
N SER A 480 11.35 23.12 -23.27
CA SER A 480 11.60 22.92 -21.84
C SER A 480 10.74 21.77 -21.29
N LEU A 481 11.39 20.76 -20.72
CA LEU A 481 10.81 19.69 -19.92
C LEU A 481 11.06 19.96 -18.43
N PHE A 482 10.57 21.08 -17.92
CA PHE A 482 10.31 21.25 -16.49
C PHE A 482 8.89 21.79 -16.31
N GLY A 483 7.95 20.84 -16.28
CA GLY A 483 6.53 21.08 -16.08
C GLY A 483 6.18 21.16 -14.61
N ASP A 484 6.20 22.40 -14.12
CA ASP A 484 5.47 22.94 -12.98
C ASP A 484 4.18 22.16 -12.66
N THR A 485 4.09 21.55 -11.48
CA THR A 485 2.83 21.01 -10.94
C THR A 485 2.54 21.63 -9.57
N ARG A 486 2.38 22.95 -9.57
CA ARG A 486 1.51 23.62 -8.61
C ARG A 486 0.06 23.52 -9.07
N LEU A 487 -0.72 22.78 -8.29
CA LEU A 487 -2.08 23.08 -7.86
C LEU A 487 -3.06 23.60 -8.92
N SER A 488 -4.07 22.78 -9.22
CA SER A 488 -5.43 23.26 -9.43
C SER A 488 -6.42 22.21 -8.96
N ARG A 489 -7.17 22.62 -7.93
CA ARG A 489 -8.43 22.11 -7.35
C ARG A 489 -9.05 20.86 -7.97
#